data_AF-A0A7X9E4Z9-F1
#
_entry.id   AF-A0A7X9E4Z9-F1
#
_cell.length_a   1.000
_cell.length_b   1.000
_cell.length_c   1.000
_cell.angle_alpha   90.00
_cell.angle_beta   90.00
_cell.angle_gamma   90.00
#
_symmetry.space_group_name_H-M   'P 1'
#
loop_
_entity.id
_entity.type
_entity.pdbx_description
1 polymer ?
#
loop_
_entity_poly.entity_id
_entity_poly.type
_entity_poly.pdbx_seq_one_letter_code
_entity_poly.pdbx_strand_id
1 'polypeptide(L)'
;METNTIHSNVKIALSETIQEFQVNPFNFFYEEDIRATLFFKLKQIIGDEGNYDIDDQFVDLKKIYPEGIKSNLVKSEYPYDAGFGRKRFDVAVLHPAHIDFYKCPVQIGIEIKMGSKETKMEPVSGYFENIVSLREYRCHLLKQKKSFTGIAIYFYQTTLAQPDMYFSSNPIEYLDIKDIEFKPNEIYALVVSKGEVFKVTKYKIEIPLG
;
A
#
# COMPACT_ATOMS: atom_id res chain seq x y z
N MET A 1 -3.11 -25.61 -3.70
CA MET A 1 -1.80 -24.92 -3.62
C MET A 1 -2.01 -23.58 -4.27
N GLU A 2 -2.11 -22.50 -3.49
CA GLU A 2 -2.14 -21.15 -4.08
C GLU A 2 -0.80 -20.90 -4.77
N THR A 3 -0.85 -20.43 -6.02
CA THR A 3 0.32 -19.98 -6.75
C THR A 3 0.96 -18.85 -5.94
N ASN A 4 2.23 -19.03 -5.59
CA ASN A 4 3.00 -18.10 -4.77
C ASN A 4 3.36 -16.86 -5.60
N THR A 5 2.38 -15.99 -5.82
CA THR A 5 2.55 -14.71 -6.54
C THR A 5 2.78 -13.59 -5.55
N ILE A 6 3.43 -12.51 -5.99
CA ILE A 6 3.60 -11.29 -5.18
C ILE A 6 2.25 -10.77 -4.67
N HIS A 7 1.18 -10.86 -5.47
CA HIS A 7 -0.19 -10.51 -5.06
C HIS A 7 -0.74 -11.44 -3.96
N SER A 8 -0.52 -12.76 -4.08
CA SER A 8 -0.89 -13.73 -3.03
C SER A 8 -0.17 -13.42 -1.71
N ASN A 9 1.13 -13.13 -1.78
CA ASN A 9 1.95 -12.79 -0.62
C ASN A 9 1.48 -11.50 0.08
N VAL A 10 1.15 -10.47 -0.71
CA VAL A 10 0.57 -9.23 -0.17
C VAL A 10 -0.79 -9.49 0.48
N LYS A 11 -1.64 -10.33 -0.13
CA LYS A 11 -2.94 -10.72 0.45
C LYS A 11 -2.78 -11.42 1.79
N ILE A 12 -1.84 -12.37 1.91
CA ILE A 12 -1.57 -13.07 3.16
C ILE A 12 -1.14 -12.07 4.24
N ALA A 13 -0.12 -11.24 3.96
CA ALA A 13 0.40 -10.26 4.92
C ALA A 13 -0.67 -9.25 5.37
N LEU A 14 -1.49 -8.77 4.43
CA LEU A 14 -2.59 -7.85 4.73
C LEU A 14 -3.68 -8.53 5.56
N SER A 15 -4.06 -9.77 5.22
CA SER A 15 -5.07 -10.52 5.96
C SER A 15 -4.67 -10.74 7.42
N GLU A 16 -3.41 -11.10 7.65
CA GLU A 16 -2.89 -11.25 9.02
C GLU A 16 -2.86 -9.92 9.78
N THR A 17 -2.40 -8.85 9.14
CA THR A 17 -2.38 -7.50 9.76
C THR A 17 -3.79 -7.04 10.13
N ILE A 18 -4.75 -7.26 9.24
CA ILE A 18 -6.16 -6.95 9.45
C ILE A 18 -6.73 -7.77 10.61
N GLN A 19 -6.43 -9.07 10.67
CA GLN A 19 -6.89 -9.93 11.76
C GLN A 19 -6.32 -9.47 13.12
N GLU A 20 -5.02 -9.17 13.19
CA GLU A 20 -4.41 -8.64 14.41
C GLU A 20 -5.03 -7.32 14.85
N PHE A 21 -5.25 -6.41 13.90
CA PHE A 21 -5.96 -5.15 14.15
C PHE A 21 -7.38 -5.39 14.67
N GLN A 22 -8.15 -6.29 14.06
CA GLN A 22 -9.54 -6.55 14.46
C GLN A 22 -9.67 -7.19 15.85
N VAL A 23 -8.69 -8.00 16.26
CA VAL A 23 -8.66 -8.59 17.61
C VAL A 23 -8.52 -7.51 18.67
N ASN A 24 -7.59 -6.57 18.49
CA ASN A 24 -7.41 -5.47 19.42
C ASN A 24 -6.93 -4.18 18.70
N PRO A 25 -7.86 -3.36 18.19
CA PRO A 25 -7.50 -2.18 17.39
C PRO A 25 -6.69 -1.13 18.16
N PHE A 26 -6.84 -1.09 19.48
CA PHE A 26 -6.16 -0.14 20.35
C PHE A 26 -4.71 -0.52 20.68
N ASN A 27 -4.26 -1.72 20.27
CA ASN A 27 -2.82 -2.03 20.26
C ASN A 27 -2.06 -1.26 19.18
N PHE A 28 -2.75 -0.75 18.18
CA PHE A 28 -2.20 0.12 17.13
C PHE A 28 -2.54 1.55 17.50
N PHE A 29 -1.61 2.28 18.11
CA PHE A 29 -1.86 3.62 18.63
C PHE A 29 -1.67 4.69 17.55
N TYR A 30 -0.87 4.40 16.52
CA TYR A 30 -0.61 5.25 15.36
C TYR A 30 -0.61 4.48 14.04
N GLU A 31 -0.72 5.20 12.92
CA GLU A 31 -0.54 4.64 11.57
C GLU A 31 0.80 3.92 11.41
N GLU A 32 1.82 4.41 12.10
CA GLU A 32 3.17 3.83 12.12
C GLU A 32 3.18 2.39 12.63
N ASP A 33 2.36 2.06 13.63
CA ASP A 33 2.29 0.71 14.20
C ASP A 33 1.75 -0.29 13.16
N ILE A 34 0.75 0.14 12.40
CA ILE A 34 0.14 -0.65 11.32
C ILE A 34 1.14 -0.81 10.17
N ARG A 35 1.80 0.28 9.78
CA ARG A 35 2.84 0.27 8.73
C ARG A 35 3.97 -0.68 9.09
N ALA A 36 4.52 -0.58 10.31
CA ALA A 36 5.61 -1.41 10.79
C ALA A 36 5.20 -2.89 10.82
N THR A 37 4.00 -3.20 11.30
CA THR A 37 3.46 -4.57 11.36
C THR A 37 3.31 -5.17 9.96
N LEU A 38 2.69 -4.45 9.03
CA LEU A 38 2.51 -4.90 7.65
C LEU A 38 3.87 -5.06 6.95
N PHE A 39 4.77 -4.08 7.10
CA PHE A 39 6.11 -4.12 6.53
C PHE A 39 6.90 -5.34 7.01
N PHE A 40 6.86 -5.63 8.32
CA PHE A 40 7.52 -6.79 8.89
C PHE A 40 6.99 -8.09 8.28
N LYS A 41 5.67 -8.28 8.24
CA LYS A 41 5.03 -9.48 7.66
C LYS A 41 5.36 -9.66 6.19
N LEU A 42 5.29 -8.59 5.41
CA LEU A 42 5.66 -8.61 3.99
C LEU A 42 7.11 -9.04 3.78
N LYS A 43 8.06 -8.56 4.60
CA LYS A 43 9.46 -8.98 4.51
C LYS A 43 9.69 -10.45 4.87
N GLN A 44 8.89 -11.01 5.78
CA GLN A 44 8.98 -12.43 6.13
C GLN A 44 8.46 -13.32 5.00
N ILE A 45 7.39 -12.90 4.31
CA ILE A 45 6.74 -13.68 3.26
C ILE A 45 7.45 -13.49 1.91
N ILE A 46 7.81 -12.25 1.56
CA ILE A 46 8.51 -11.89 0.33
C ILE A 46 10.01 -11.88 0.63
N GLY A 47 10.62 -13.06 0.55
CA GLY A 47 12.06 -13.25 0.69
C GLY A 47 12.87 -12.80 -0.54
N ASP A 48 12.21 -12.42 -1.63
CA ASP A 48 12.87 -12.00 -2.86
C ASP A 48 13.72 -10.74 -2.65
N GLU A 49 14.89 -10.73 -3.28
CA GLU A 49 15.83 -9.62 -3.28
C GLU A 49 16.05 -9.14 -4.71
N GLY A 50 16.07 -7.82 -4.89
CA GLY A 50 16.61 -7.21 -6.09
C GLY A 50 18.13 -7.10 -5.98
N ASN A 51 18.84 -7.27 -7.10
CA ASN A 51 20.23 -6.87 -7.20
C ASN A 51 20.30 -5.55 -7.94
N TYR A 52 20.86 -4.54 -7.28
CA TYR A 52 20.87 -3.17 -7.77
C TYR A 52 22.29 -2.71 -8.07
N ASP A 53 22.48 -2.15 -9.27
CA ASP A 53 23.75 -1.54 -9.61
C ASP A 53 23.96 -0.26 -8.80
N ILE A 54 25.21 -0.04 -8.46
CA ILE A 54 25.67 1.21 -7.87
C ILE A 54 26.06 2.12 -9.03
N ASP A 55 25.64 3.38 -8.99
CA ASP A 55 26.05 4.38 -9.96
C ASP A 55 27.58 4.60 -9.91
N ASP A 56 28.22 4.80 -11.06
CA ASP A 56 29.66 5.05 -11.18
C ASP A 56 30.15 6.23 -10.31
N GLN A 57 29.26 7.18 -10.00
CA GLN A 57 29.59 8.30 -9.11
C GLN A 57 29.88 7.88 -7.66
N PHE A 58 29.40 6.71 -7.22
CA PHE A 58 29.62 6.20 -5.85
C PHE A 58 30.77 5.18 -5.81
N VAL A 59 31.97 5.63 -6.20
CA VAL A 59 33.18 4.80 -6.35
C VAL A 59 33.49 3.95 -5.11
N ASP A 60 33.35 4.51 -3.90
CA ASP A 60 33.67 3.78 -2.67
C ASP A 60 32.63 2.71 -2.32
N LEU A 61 31.36 2.97 -2.61
CA LEU A 61 30.30 1.96 -2.48
C LEU A 61 30.53 0.80 -3.46
N LYS A 62 30.98 1.07 -4.70
CA LYS A 62 31.36 0.01 -5.66
C LYS A 62 32.51 -0.86 -5.18
N LYS A 63 33.50 -0.29 -4.49
CA LYS A 63 34.60 -1.09 -3.92
C LYS A 63 34.12 -2.05 -2.83
N ILE A 64 33.14 -1.62 -2.03
CA ILE A 64 32.58 -2.43 -0.94
C ILE A 64 31.61 -3.50 -1.50
N TYR A 65 30.85 -3.14 -2.53
CA TYR A 65 29.81 -3.98 -3.15
C TYR A 65 30.02 -4.08 -4.67
N PRO A 66 31.06 -4.81 -5.13
CA PRO A 66 31.41 -4.87 -6.56
C PRO A 66 30.36 -5.56 -7.42
N GLU A 67 29.55 -6.44 -6.82
CA GLU A 67 28.47 -7.19 -7.48
C GLU A 67 27.10 -6.45 -7.42
N GLY A 68 27.08 -5.24 -6.87
CA GLY A 68 25.86 -4.49 -6.59
C GLY A 68 25.31 -4.69 -5.17
N ILE A 69 24.23 -3.98 -4.85
CA ILE A 69 23.53 -4.05 -3.57
C ILE A 69 22.38 -5.02 -3.70
N LYS A 70 22.38 -6.06 -2.84
CA LYS A 70 21.19 -6.90 -2.65
C LYS A 70 20.27 -6.26 -1.64
N SER A 71 19.00 -6.11 -2.01
CA SER A 71 18.02 -5.54 -1.10
C SER A 71 16.65 -6.19 -1.29
N ASN A 72 15.98 -6.49 -0.19
CA ASN A 72 14.62 -7.01 -0.20
C ASN A 72 13.67 -6.06 -0.96
N LEU A 73 12.74 -6.61 -1.74
CA LEU A 73 11.84 -5.84 -2.59
C LEU A 73 10.79 -5.03 -1.82
N VAL A 74 10.57 -5.32 -0.54
CA VAL A 74 9.62 -4.61 0.31
C VAL A 74 10.30 -3.41 0.95
N LYS A 75 9.70 -2.23 0.80
CA LYS A 75 10.16 -0.93 1.32
C LYS A 75 9.07 -0.23 2.12
N SER A 76 9.47 0.50 3.15
CA SER A 76 8.60 1.44 3.88
C SER A 76 8.96 2.87 3.47
N GLU A 77 7.97 3.77 3.46
CA GLU A 77 8.15 5.18 3.10
C GLU A 77 8.87 5.39 1.76
N TYR A 78 8.58 4.54 0.76
CA TYR A 78 9.33 4.51 -0.49
C TYR A 78 8.96 5.71 -1.37
N PRO A 79 9.93 6.56 -1.74
CA PRO A 79 9.66 7.75 -2.54
C PRO A 79 9.28 7.35 -3.97
N TYR A 80 8.38 8.11 -4.57
CA TYR A 80 8.05 8.00 -5.98
C TYR A 80 7.80 9.37 -6.60
N ASP A 81 7.99 9.42 -7.93
CA ASP A 81 7.67 10.57 -8.76
C ASP A 81 6.49 10.21 -9.66
N ALA A 82 5.40 10.98 -9.56
CA ALA A 82 4.23 10.87 -10.44
C ALA A 82 4.07 12.08 -11.38
N GLY A 83 5.14 12.88 -11.55
CA GLY A 83 5.15 14.10 -12.35
C GLY A 83 4.71 15.36 -11.61
N PHE A 84 4.25 15.25 -10.35
CA PHE A 84 3.85 16.37 -9.50
C PHE A 84 4.37 16.17 -8.07
N GLY A 85 5.54 16.73 -7.78
CA GLY A 85 6.16 16.67 -6.45
C GLY A 85 6.68 15.28 -6.07
N ARG A 86 7.52 15.23 -5.03
CA ARG A 86 7.97 13.97 -4.41
C ARG A 86 6.89 13.48 -3.46
N LYS A 87 6.30 12.33 -3.75
CA LYS A 87 5.40 11.61 -2.85
C LYS A 87 6.10 10.34 -2.35
N ARG A 88 5.49 9.64 -1.39
CA ARG A 88 6.00 8.36 -0.87
C ARG A 88 4.84 7.43 -0.60
N PHE A 89 5.04 6.13 -0.80
CA PHE A 89 4.12 5.09 -0.35
C PHE A 89 4.43 4.74 1.10
N ASP A 90 3.41 4.50 1.92
CA ASP A 90 3.62 3.94 3.27
C ASP A 90 4.36 2.60 3.21
N VAL A 91 3.91 1.69 2.33
CA VAL A 91 4.60 0.43 2.02
C VAL A 91 4.59 0.19 0.51
N ALA A 92 5.72 -0.26 -0.03
CA ALA A 92 5.89 -0.58 -1.44
C ALA A 92 6.53 -1.95 -1.63
N VAL A 93 6.07 -2.69 -2.64
CA VAL A 93 6.76 -3.86 -3.19
C VAL A 93 7.30 -3.48 -4.56
N LEU A 94 8.62 -3.52 -4.70
CA LEU A 94 9.35 -3.12 -5.90
C LEU A 94 9.36 -4.21 -6.97
N HIS A 95 9.49 -3.81 -8.24
CA HIS A 95 9.73 -4.76 -9.33
C HIS A 95 11.14 -5.36 -9.22
N PRO A 96 11.30 -6.70 -9.25
CA PRO A 96 12.60 -7.36 -9.07
C PRO A 96 13.61 -7.10 -10.19
N ALA A 97 13.15 -6.73 -11.38
CA ALA A 97 13.95 -6.67 -12.59
C ALA A 97 14.59 -5.29 -12.88
N HIS A 98 14.51 -4.33 -11.95
CA HIS A 98 15.07 -3.00 -12.17
C HIS A 98 16.45 -2.85 -11.55
N ILE A 99 17.38 -2.30 -12.34
CA ILE A 99 18.80 -2.22 -12.02
C ILE A 99 19.10 -1.04 -11.07
N ASP A 100 18.36 0.07 -11.22
CA ASP A 100 18.51 1.26 -10.38
C ASP A 100 17.62 1.14 -9.13
N PHE A 101 18.25 1.15 -7.95
CA PHE A 101 17.59 1.10 -6.64
C PHE A 101 16.68 2.31 -6.38
N TYR A 102 17.13 3.52 -6.73
CA TYR A 102 16.44 4.76 -6.40
C TYR A 102 15.30 5.09 -7.36
N LYS A 103 15.30 4.47 -8.54
CA LYS A 103 14.25 4.62 -9.56
C LYS A 103 13.49 3.34 -9.82
N CYS A 104 13.60 2.36 -8.93
CA CYS A 104 12.93 1.08 -9.08
C CYS A 104 11.41 1.31 -9.10
N PRO A 105 10.70 0.91 -10.18
CA PRO A 105 9.25 1.02 -10.25
C PRO A 105 8.59 0.17 -9.18
N VAL A 106 7.51 0.69 -8.61
CA VAL A 106 6.70 -0.03 -7.63
C VAL A 106 5.73 -0.95 -8.35
N GLN A 107 5.71 -2.23 -7.97
CA GLN A 107 4.75 -3.22 -8.46
C GLN A 107 3.44 -3.16 -7.68
N ILE A 108 3.54 -3.02 -6.36
CA ILE A 108 2.39 -2.87 -5.45
C ILE A 108 2.66 -1.72 -4.48
N GLY A 109 1.82 -0.69 -4.49
CA GLY A 109 1.87 0.43 -3.55
C GLY A 109 0.72 0.33 -2.56
N ILE A 110 1.01 0.50 -1.27
CA ILE A 110 0.04 0.44 -0.18
C ILE A 110 0.08 1.75 0.58
N GLU A 111 -1.08 2.37 0.76
CA GLU A 111 -1.27 3.58 1.56
C GLU A 111 -2.19 3.27 2.74
N ILE A 112 -1.81 3.72 3.92
CA ILE A 112 -2.47 3.41 5.18
C ILE A 112 -3.01 4.70 5.77
N LYS A 113 -4.27 4.66 6.19
CA LYS A 113 -4.80 5.66 7.11
C LYS A 113 -5.41 5.02 8.32
N MET A 114 -5.40 5.76 9.43
CA MET A 114 -6.04 5.34 10.66
C MET A 114 -7.01 6.42 11.13
N GLY A 115 -8.08 6.00 11.80
CA GLY A 115 -8.87 6.93 12.59
C GLY A 115 -9.74 6.23 13.62
N SER A 116 -10.45 7.04 14.39
CA SER A 116 -11.22 6.56 15.52
C SER A 116 -12.22 7.62 15.95
N LYS A 117 -13.43 7.17 16.30
CA LYS A 117 -14.45 8.03 16.89
C LYS A 117 -14.01 8.59 18.25
N GLU A 118 -13.39 7.75 19.07
CA GLU A 118 -13.02 8.09 20.46
C GLU A 118 -11.95 9.18 20.52
N THR A 119 -11.02 9.18 19.56
CA THR A 119 -9.94 10.18 19.50
C THR A 119 -10.29 11.38 18.63
N LYS A 120 -11.52 11.46 18.11
CA LYS A 120 -11.99 12.50 17.16
C LYS A 120 -11.07 12.65 15.92
N MET A 121 -10.39 11.57 15.54
CA MET A 121 -9.68 11.49 14.27
C MET A 121 -10.71 11.23 13.17
N GLU A 122 -11.35 12.33 12.73
CA GLU A 122 -12.36 12.36 11.65
C GLU A 122 -11.76 12.01 10.28
N PRO A 123 -12.51 11.34 9.39
CA PRO A 123 -12.08 9.99 9.01
C PRO A 123 -11.63 9.78 7.56
N VAL A 124 -11.66 10.80 6.69
CA VAL A 124 -11.80 10.48 5.26
C VAL A 124 -10.96 11.32 4.28
N SER A 125 -10.58 12.56 4.61
CA SER A 125 -9.89 13.43 3.63
C SER A 125 -8.56 12.81 3.17
N GLY A 126 -7.68 12.48 4.10
CA GLY A 126 -6.39 11.84 3.78
C GLY A 126 -6.53 10.46 3.12
N TYR A 127 -7.61 9.73 3.41
CA TYR A 127 -7.86 8.43 2.78
C TYR A 127 -8.22 8.55 1.30
N PHE A 128 -9.08 9.51 0.92
CA PHE A 128 -9.36 9.76 -0.50
C PHE A 128 -8.16 10.35 -1.24
N GLU A 129 -7.36 11.20 -0.61
CA GLU A 129 -6.11 11.71 -1.16
C GLU A 129 -5.12 10.58 -1.49
N ASN A 130 -5.05 9.55 -0.64
CA ASN A 130 -4.27 8.34 -0.90
C ASN A 130 -4.78 7.58 -2.15
N ILE A 131 -6.11 7.43 -2.28
CA ILE A 131 -6.72 6.79 -3.47
C ILE A 131 -6.39 7.59 -4.75
N VAL A 132 -6.46 8.91 -4.70
CA VAL A 132 -6.07 9.78 -5.83
C VAL A 132 -4.60 9.55 -6.19
N SER A 133 -3.72 9.60 -5.20
CA SER A 133 -2.28 9.47 -5.39
C SER A 133 -1.89 8.11 -5.99
N LEU A 134 -2.55 7.03 -5.58
CA LEU A 134 -2.39 5.70 -6.18
C LEU A 134 -2.87 5.67 -7.64
N ARG A 135 -3.99 6.33 -7.95
CA ARG A 135 -4.52 6.43 -9.33
C ARG A 135 -3.58 7.23 -10.24
N GLU A 136 -3.03 8.33 -9.75
CA GLU A 136 -2.04 9.15 -10.46
C GLU A 136 -0.80 8.33 -10.81
N TYR A 137 -0.24 7.61 -9.83
CA TYR A 137 0.92 6.75 -10.05
C TYR A 137 0.62 5.60 -11.02
N ARG A 138 -0.55 4.95 -10.90
CA ARG A 138 -1.01 3.95 -11.86
C ARG A 138 -1.03 4.50 -13.28
N CYS A 139 -1.62 5.69 -13.49
CA CYS A 139 -1.66 6.34 -14.79
C CYS A 139 -0.25 6.66 -15.32
N HIS A 140 0.66 7.08 -14.45
CA HIS A 140 2.06 7.31 -14.79
C HIS A 140 2.76 6.04 -15.27
N LEU A 141 2.62 4.92 -14.55
CA LEU A 141 3.23 3.64 -14.95
C LEU A 141 2.59 3.01 -16.19
N LEU A 142 1.28 3.16 -16.38
CA LEU A 142 0.60 2.71 -17.59
C LEU A 142 1.15 3.40 -18.85
N LYS A 143 1.46 4.70 -18.78
CA LYS A 143 2.12 5.43 -19.89
C LYS A 143 3.50 4.85 -20.24
N GLN A 144 4.16 4.22 -19.27
CA GLN A 144 5.44 3.52 -19.45
C GLN A 144 5.29 2.02 -19.78
N LYS A 145 4.07 1.54 -20.02
CA LYS A 145 3.75 0.11 -20.24
C LYS A 145 4.18 -0.80 -19.07
N LYS A 146 4.16 -0.28 -17.85
CA LYS A 146 4.44 -1.03 -16.61
C LYS A 146 3.15 -1.30 -15.85
N SER A 147 3.09 -2.43 -15.17
CA SER A 147 1.94 -2.80 -14.32
C SER A 147 2.12 -2.28 -12.89
N PHE A 148 1.00 -1.93 -12.27
CA PHE A 148 0.94 -1.44 -10.90
C PHE A 148 -0.36 -1.87 -10.22
N THR A 149 -0.30 -2.21 -8.93
CA THR A 149 -1.48 -2.43 -8.10
C THR A 149 -1.44 -1.47 -6.92
N GLY A 150 -2.52 -0.72 -6.71
CA GLY A 150 -2.61 0.19 -5.57
C GLY A 150 -3.60 -0.32 -4.53
N ILE A 151 -3.25 -0.17 -3.26
CA ILE A 151 -4.11 -0.58 -2.15
C ILE A 151 -4.15 0.57 -1.13
N ALA A 152 -5.27 1.27 -1.04
CA ALA A 152 -5.53 2.20 0.05
C ALA A 152 -6.30 1.46 1.15
N ILE A 153 -5.88 1.58 2.40
CA ILE A 153 -6.54 0.92 3.52
C ILE A 153 -6.77 1.91 4.65
N TYR A 154 -8.03 2.02 5.08
CA TYR A 154 -8.42 2.82 6.23
C TYR A 154 -8.74 1.93 7.43
N PHE A 155 -7.89 1.98 8.47
CA PHE A 155 -8.06 1.25 9.71
C PHE A 155 -8.81 2.11 10.74
N TYR A 156 -10.07 1.76 10.98
CA TYR A 156 -10.94 2.45 11.93
C TYR A 156 -10.99 1.67 13.24
N GLN A 157 -10.43 2.25 14.31
CA GLN A 157 -10.20 1.52 15.58
C GLN A 157 -11.50 1.19 16.32
N THR A 158 -12.55 1.96 16.10
CA THR A 158 -13.89 1.74 16.67
C THR A 158 -14.77 0.96 15.71
N THR A 159 -15.85 0.34 16.22
CA THR A 159 -16.85 -0.29 15.34
C THR A 159 -17.53 0.77 14.48
N LEU A 160 -17.49 0.57 13.16
CA LEU A 160 -18.11 1.42 12.16
C LEU A 160 -19.55 0.98 11.87
N ALA A 161 -20.51 1.38 12.70
CA ALA A 161 -21.89 0.89 12.61
C ALA A 161 -22.65 1.34 11.34
N GLN A 162 -22.22 2.42 10.67
CA GLN A 162 -22.88 3.00 9.49
C GLN A 162 -21.83 3.53 8.50
N PRO A 163 -21.12 2.66 7.79
CA PRO A 163 -20.03 3.06 6.90
C PRO A 163 -20.52 4.02 5.80
N ASP A 164 -21.75 3.85 5.30
CA ASP A 164 -22.36 4.74 4.30
C ASP A 164 -22.50 6.19 4.75
N MET A 165 -22.54 6.49 6.06
CA MET A 165 -22.55 7.88 6.53
C MET A 165 -21.21 8.57 6.32
N TYR A 166 -20.11 7.82 6.41
CA TYR A 166 -18.75 8.34 6.27
C TYR A 166 -18.29 8.37 4.81
N PHE A 167 -18.85 7.51 3.96
CA PHE A 167 -18.51 7.44 2.53
C PHE A 167 -19.72 7.71 1.62
N SER A 168 -20.66 8.54 2.07
CA SER A 168 -22.01 8.82 1.53
C SER A 168 -22.21 9.01 0.02
N SER A 169 -21.13 9.19 -0.76
CA SER A 169 -21.15 9.31 -2.22
C SER A 169 -20.69 8.05 -2.96
N ASN A 170 -20.25 7.03 -2.24
CA ASN A 170 -19.52 5.88 -2.76
C ASN A 170 -20.18 4.58 -2.27
N PRO A 171 -20.59 3.66 -3.16
CA PRO A 171 -21.14 2.39 -2.74
C PRO A 171 -20.08 1.58 -1.97
N ILE A 172 -20.51 0.99 -0.87
CA ILE A 172 -19.70 0.15 0.00
C ILE A 172 -20.22 -1.28 -0.09
N GLU A 173 -19.30 -2.23 -0.26
CA GLU A 173 -19.61 -3.66 -0.22
C GLU A 173 -18.91 -4.30 0.98
N TYR A 174 -19.65 -5.11 1.73
CA TYR A 174 -19.04 -5.99 2.71
C TYR A 174 -18.14 -7.01 2.00
N LEU A 175 -17.00 -7.31 2.59
CA LEU A 175 -15.98 -8.11 1.96
C LEU A 175 -15.29 -9.01 2.99
N ASP A 176 -15.17 -10.29 2.70
CA ASP A 176 -14.15 -11.10 3.37
C ASP A 176 -12.80 -10.84 2.70
N ILE A 177 -11.81 -10.41 3.47
CA ILE A 177 -10.43 -10.18 2.98
C ILE A 177 -9.85 -11.44 2.31
N LYS A 178 -10.28 -12.64 2.74
CA LYS A 178 -9.90 -13.92 2.15
C LYS A 178 -10.43 -14.11 0.74
N ASP A 179 -11.50 -13.41 0.36
CA ASP A 179 -12.11 -13.50 -0.96
C ASP A 179 -11.54 -12.47 -1.94
N ILE A 180 -10.70 -11.53 -1.47
CA ILE A 180 -10.04 -10.59 -2.37
C ILE A 180 -9.01 -11.32 -3.24
N GLU A 181 -9.07 -11.06 -4.53
CA GLU A 181 -8.01 -11.34 -5.48
C GLU A 181 -7.44 -10.00 -5.99
N PHE A 182 -6.19 -9.70 -5.63
CA PHE A 182 -5.50 -8.51 -6.12
C PHE A 182 -5.02 -8.71 -7.55
N LYS A 183 -5.37 -7.79 -8.44
CA LYS A 183 -5.07 -7.87 -9.88
C LYS A 183 -4.16 -6.73 -10.32
N PRO A 184 -3.25 -6.97 -11.28
CA PRO A 184 -2.47 -5.91 -11.90
C PRO A 184 -3.37 -4.83 -12.50
N ASN A 185 -2.92 -3.57 -12.41
CA ASN A 185 -3.61 -2.39 -12.91
C ASN A 185 -4.95 -2.12 -12.24
N GLU A 186 -5.16 -2.56 -11.00
CA GLU A 186 -6.35 -2.22 -10.20
C GLU A 186 -5.97 -1.40 -8.97
N ILE A 187 -6.92 -0.57 -8.51
CA ILE A 187 -6.83 0.14 -7.24
C ILE A 187 -7.91 -0.40 -6.31
N TYR A 188 -7.49 -0.87 -5.15
CA TYR A 188 -8.35 -1.36 -4.09
C TYR A 188 -8.39 -0.30 -3.01
N ALA A 189 -9.57 0.11 -2.57
CA ALA A 189 -9.70 0.87 -1.34
C ALA A 189 -10.59 0.14 -0.35
N LEU A 190 -9.99 -0.15 0.79
CA LEU A 190 -10.53 -0.99 1.83
C LEU A 190 -10.71 -0.17 3.11
N VAL A 191 -11.80 -0.44 3.82
CA VAL A 191 -12.03 0.10 5.16
C VAL A 191 -12.09 -1.08 6.11
N VAL A 192 -11.28 -1.04 7.15
CA VAL A 192 -11.15 -2.09 8.16
C VAL A 192 -11.68 -1.54 9.46
N SER A 193 -12.73 -2.15 9.98
CA SER A 193 -13.32 -1.87 11.28
C SER A 193 -13.20 -3.11 12.16
N LYS A 194 -13.46 -2.97 13.46
CA LYS A 194 -13.52 -4.11 14.37
C LYS A 194 -14.52 -5.17 13.86
N GLY A 195 -13.99 -6.30 13.40
CA GLY A 195 -14.75 -7.46 12.92
C GLY A 195 -15.27 -7.37 11.48
N GLU A 196 -15.06 -6.26 10.78
CA GLU A 196 -15.63 -6.04 9.45
C GLU A 196 -14.59 -5.45 8.49
N VAL A 197 -14.65 -5.86 7.22
CA VAL A 197 -13.90 -5.24 6.13
C VAL A 197 -14.88 -4.84 5.05
N PHE A 198 -14.68 -3.63 4.54
CA PHE A 198 -15.51 -3.06 3.49
C PHE A 198 -14.65 -2.69 2.29
N LYS A 199 -15.19 -2.89 1.09
CA LYS A 199 -14.63 -2.36 -0.16
C LYS A 199 -15.45 -1.15 -0.58
N VAL A 200 -14.76 -0.04 -0.86
CA VAL A 200 -15.40 1.09 -1.54
C VAL A 200 -15.37 0.80 -3.04
N THR A 201 -16.50 0.79 -3.73
CA THR A 201 -16.57 0.25 -5.11
C THR A 201 -16.65 1.29 -6.21
N LYS A 202 -17.07 2.52 -5.88
CA LYS A 202 -16.89 3.69 -6.74
C LYS A 202 -16.25 4.78 -5.92
N TYR A 203 -15.36 5.54 -6.54
CA TYR A 203 -14.74 6.72 -5.95
C TYR A 203 -15.12 7.90 -6.83
N LYS A 204 -16.18 8.63 -6.48
CA LYS A 204 -16.51 9.87 -7.18
C LYS A 204 -15.58 10.96 -6.64
N ILE A 205 -14.39 11.03 -7.22
CA ILE A 205 -13.43 12.06 -6.87
C ILE A 205 -13.63 13.21 -7.85
N GLU A 206 -14.39 14.22 -7.44
CA GLU A 206 -14.47 15.49 -8.16
C GLU A 206 -13.18 16.26 -7.90
N ILE A 207 -12.17 16.02 -8.73
CA ILE A 207 -10.96 16.85 -8.74
C ILE A 207 -11.19 17.93 -9.80
N PRO A 208 -11.25 19.22 -9.44
CA PRO A 208 -11.07 20.26 -10.43
C PRO A 208 -9.64 20.10 -10.95
N LEU A 209 -9.53 19.51 -12.14
CA LEU A 209 -8.29 19.57 -12.91
C LEU A 209 -8.16 21.05 -13.30
N GLY A 210 -7.27 21.76 -12.59
CA GLY A 210 -6.91 23.14 -12.91
C GLY A 210 -6.33 23.30 -14.30
#